data_AF-A0A5R9FZ20-F1
#
_entry.id   AF-A0A5R9FZ20-F1
#
_cell.length_a   1.000
_cell.length_b   1.000
_cell.length_c   1.000
_cell.angle_alpha   90.00
_cell.angle_beta   90.00
_cell.angle_gamma   90.00
#
_symmetry.space_group_name_H-M   'P 1'
#
loop_
_entity.id
_entity.type
_entity.pdbx_description
1 polymer ?
#
loop_
_entity_poly.entity_id
_entity_poly.type
_entity_poly.pdbx_seq_one_letter_code
_entity_poly.pdbx_strand_id
1 'polypeptide(L)'
;MASRKAVRGDVRAGAAAGNFGRVKFGDSTFGGIRPAACAVVGAVRLDTAPDREAAAEVVAELKDRQWKEQWHQAEKTGDGWFLEKGDWELTVLAGTVTEEEAPELAAGQGGANLLGFYGVRRNCGASGSATPAP
;
A
#
# COMPACT_ATOMS: atom_id res chain seq x y z
N MET A 1 17.07 12.15 -1.81
CA MET A 1 16.42 10.88 -1.40
C MET A 1 15.09 11.21 -0.73
N ALA A 2 14.03 10.46 -1.01
CA ALA A 2 12.72 10.71 -0.42
C ALA A 2 12.71 10.28 1.06
N SER A 3 12.16 11.11 1.94
CA SER A 3 11.96 10.75 3.35
C SER A 3 10.66 9.98 3.53
N ARG A 4 10.51 9.25 4.65
CA ARG A 4 9.22 8.61 5.04
C ARG A 4 8.06 9.61 5.04
N LYS A 5 8.32 10.85 5.46
CA LYS A 5 7.34 11.94 5.45
C LYS A 5 6.94 12.33 4.04
N ALA A 6 7.89 12.37 3.10
CA ALA A 6 7.63 12.65 1.69
C ALA A 6 6.79 11.53 1.05
N VAL A 7 7.12 10.26 1.30
CA VAL A 7 6.35 9.11 0.80
C VAL A 7 4.91 9.14 1.34
N ARG A 8 4.72 9.39 2.64
CA ARG A 8 3.37 9.60 3.22
C ARG A 8 2.64 10.79 2.59
N GLY A 9 3.35 11.82 2.15
CA GLY A 9 2.80 12.95 1.42
C GLY A 9 2.29 12.53 0.04
N ASP A 10 3.13 11.81 -0.71
CA ASP A 10 2.78 11.30 -2.04
C ASP A 10 1.58 10.35 -1.98
N VAL A 11 1.54 9.43 -1.01
CA VAL A 11 0.40 8.52 -0.79
C VAL A 11 -0.90 9.27 -0.51
N ARG A 12 -0.87 10.34 0.30
CA ARG A 12 -2.07 11.15 0.55
C ARG A 12 -2.54 11.87 -0.70
N ALA A 13 -1.61 12.38 -1.50
CA ALA A 13 -1.94 13.04 -2.75
C ALA A 13 -2.56 12.07 -3.76
N GLY A 14 -1.97 10.88 -3.92
CA GLY A 14 -2.53 9.82 -4.77
C GLY A 14 -3.96 9.46 -4.35
N ALA A 15 -4.18 9.18 -3.06
CA ALA A 15 -5.52 8.87 -2.55
C ALA A 15 -6.54 10.02 -2.75
N ALA A 16 -6.07 11.28 -2.70
CA ALA A 16 -6.92 12.43 -2.98
C ALA A 16 -7.24 12.55 -4.48
N ALA A 17 -6.31 12.25 -5.38
CA ALA A 17 -6.53 12.23 -6.82
C ALA A 17 -7.60 11.21 -7.22
N GLY A 18 -7.56 10.00 -6.63
CA GLY A 18 -8.60 8.99 -6.80
C GLY A 18 -9.87 9.20 -5.96
N ASN A 19 -10.02 10.33 -5.26
CA ASN A 19 -11.17 10.65 -4.42
C ASN A 19 -11.51 9.59 -3.33
N PHE A 20 -10.52 8.82 -2.87
CA PHE A 20 -10.71 7.80 -1.82
C PHE A 20 -10.71 8.39 -0.40
N GLY A 21 -10.44 9.69 -0.25
CA GLY A 21 -10.48 10.37 1.03
C GLY A 21 -9.21 10.16 1.88
N ARG A 22 -9.37 10.13 3.20
CA ARG A 22 -8.23 10.22 4.12
C ARG A 22 -7.55 8.87 4.36
N VAL A 23 -6.32 8.73 3.89
CA VAL A 23 -5.44 7.60 4.22
C VAL A 23 -5.14 7.57 5.72
N LYS A 24 -5.46 6.45 6.36
CA LYS A 24 -5.00 6.14 7.72
C LYS A 24 -3.66 5.43 7.62
N PHE A 25 -2.61 6.07 8.11
CA PHE A 25 -1.29 5.43 8.22
C PHE A 25 -1.23 4.67 9.54
N GLY A 26 -0.80 3.41 9.47
CA GLY A 26 -0.58 2.62 10.67
C GLY A 26 0.70 3.02 11.41
N ASP A 27 0.61 3.12 12.73
CA ASP A 27 1.59 2.50 13.65
C ASP A 27 1.21 1.04 13.98
N SER A 28 0.10 0.60 13.39
CA SER A 28 -0.55 -0.69 13.53
C SER A 28 -0.02 -1.68 12.50
N THR A 29 0.05 -2.91 12.97
CA THR A 29 0.42 -4.14 12.28
C THR A 29 -0.30 -4.29 10.94
N PHE A 30 0.44 -4.68 9.90
CA PHE A 30 -0.08 -5.30 8.68
C PHE A 30 0.51 -6.72 8.70
N GLY A 31 -0.34 -7.74 8.72
CA GLY A 31 0.00 -9.13 9.02
C GLY A 31 0.59 -9.36 10.43
N GLY A 32 0.19 -8.60 11.46
CA GLY A 32 0.74 -8.76 12.81
C GLY A 32 2.16 -8.17 13.01
N ILE A 33 2.73 -7.49 12.01
CA ILE A 33 4.09 -6.90 12.10
C ILE A 33 4.04 -5.38 12.11
N ARG A 34 4.59 -4.76 13.16
CA ARG A 34 4.71 -3.32 13.28
C ARG A 34 5.67 -2.82 12.19
N PRO A 35 5.29 -1.88 11.32
CA PRO A 35 6.17 -1.45 10.24
C PRO A 35 7.47 -0.89 10.80
N ALA A 36 8.61 -1.40 10.32
CA ALA A 36 9.91 -0.84 10.65
C ALA A 36 9.97 0.66 10.31
N ALA A 37 10.86 1.43 10.93
CA ALA A 37 10.95 2.88 10.72
C ALA A 37 11.19 3.29 9.25
N CYS A 38 11.69 2.35 8.44
CA CYS A 38 11.91 2.44 7.00
C CYS A 38 10.67 2.13 6.14
N ALA A 39 9.51 1.85 6.75
CA ALA A 39 8.31 1.40 6.07
C ALA A 39 7.15 2.40 6.25
N VAL A 40 6.30 2.46 5.23
CA VAL A 40 5.05 3.22 5.21
C VAL A 40 3.94 2.23 4.91
N VAL A 41 3.01 2.09 5.85
CA VAL A 41 1.78 1.34 5.62
C VAL A 41 0.61 2.28 5.83
N GLY A 42 -0.31 2.31 4.89
CA GLY A 42 -1.53 3.09 4.98
C GLY A 42 -2.65 2.45 4.19
N ALA A 43 -3.89 2.72 4.60
CA ALA A 43 -5.06 2.25 3.89
C ALA A 43 -6.23 3.23 3.99
N VAL A 44 -7.14 3.11 3.04
CA VAL A 44 -8.49 3.63 3.08
C VAL A 44 -9.43 2.43 3.05
N ARG A 45 -10.27 2.27 4.08
CA ARG A 45 -11.38 1.30 4.05
C ARG A 45 -12.56 1.91 3.32
N LEU A 46 -13.19 1.11 2.47
CA LEU A 46 -14.30 1.50 1.61
C LEU A 46 -15.49 0.59 1.89
N ASP A 47 -16.70 1.11 1.67
CA ASP A 47 -17.92 0.31 1.80
C ASP A 47 -18.07 -0.70 0.65
N THR A 48 -17.60 -0.33 -0.54
CA THR A 48 -17.60 -1.16 -1.75
C THR A 48 -16.20 -1.30 -2.33
N ALA A 49 -15.99 -2.28 -3.22
CA ALA A 49 -14.72 -2.43 -3.93
C ALA A 49 -14.31 -1.11 -4.60
N PRO A 50 -13.02 -0.74 -4.56
CA PRO A 50 -12.54 0.49 -5.19
C PRO A 50 -12.77 0.44 -6.70
N ASP A 51 -13.21 1.56 -7.25
CA ASP A 51 -13.34 1.73 -8.69
C ASP A 51 -11.95 1.70 -9.37
N ARG A 52 -11.86 1.00 -10.52
CA ARG A 52 -10.59 0.82 -11.23
C ARG A 52 -10.07 2.11 -11.86
N GLU A 53 -10.95 2.96 -12.37
CA GLU A 53 -10.57 4.24 -12.96
C GLU A 53 -10.05 5.17 -11.85
N ALA A 54 -10.74 5.23 -10.72
CA ALA A 54 -10.27 5.95 -9.54
C ALA A 54 -8.91 5.42 -9.04
N ALA A 55 -8.69 4.11 -9.03
CA ALA A 55 -7.39 3.53 -8.68
C ALA A 55 -6.29 3.88 -9.70
N ALA A 56 -6.62 3.94 -10.99
CA ALA A 56 -5.68 4.38 -12.02
C ALA A 56 -5.26 5.85 -11.83
N GLU A 57 -6.18 6.73 -11.41
CA GLU A 57 -5.89 8.13 -11.07
C GLU A 57 -4.90 8.25 -9.89
N VAL A 58 -5.02 7.37 -8.88
CA VAL A 58 -4.03 7.30 -7.77
C VAL A 58 -2.64 7.03 -8.34
N VAL A 59 -2.52 6.06 -9.24
CA VAL A 59 -1.24 5.66 -9.84
C VAL A 59 -0.71 6.75 -10.78
N ALA A 60 -1.57 7.42 -11.52
CA ALA A 60 -1.21 8.55 -12.38
C ALA A 60 -0.60 9.70 -11.57
N GLU A 61 -1.25 10.11 -10.47
CA GLU A 61 -0.72 11.14 -9.56
C GLU A 61 0.62 10.72 -8.93
N LEU A 62 0.80 9.43 -8.60
CA LEU A 62 2.09 8.94 -8.12
C LEU A 62 3.16 9.03 -9.23
N LYS A 63 2.83 8.72 -10.48
CA LYS A 63 3.73 8.87 -11.63
C LYS A 63 4.14 10.33 -11.87
N ASP A 64 3.20 11.26 -11.76
CA ASP A 64 3.49 12.70 -11.83
C ASP A 64 4.42 13.17 -10.71
N ARG A 65 4.38 12.47 -9.58
CA ARG A 65 5.32 12.63 -8.45
C ARG A 65 6.60 11.82 -8.64
N GLN A 66 6.94 11.42 -9.85
CA GLN A 66 8.16 10.71 -10.23
C GLN A 66 8.28 9.28 -9.70
N TRP A 67 7.16 8.65 -9.32
CA TRP A 67 7.15 7.21 -9.08
C TRP A 67 7.11 6.47 -10.43
N LYS A 68 7.98 5.47 -10.60
CA LYS A 68 8.06 4.67 -11.82
C LYS A 68 7.41 3.32 -11.60
N GLU A 69 6.36 3.03 -12.35
CA GLU A 69 5.77 1.70 -12.37
C GLU A 69 6.76 0.68 -12.91
N GLN A 70 6.98 -0.40 -12.16
CA GLN A 70 7.78 -1.53 -12.61
C GLN A 70 6.90 -2.65 -13.14
N TRP A 71 5.79 -2.92 -12.44
CA TRP A 71 4.81 -3.91 -12.85
C TRP A 71 3.42 -3.59 -12.28
N HIS A 72 2.42 -4.15 -12.94
CA HIS A 72 1.01 -4.07 -12.59
C HIS A 72 0.38 -5.46 -12.79
N GLN A 73 -0.39 -5.91 -11.80
CA GLN A 73 -1.17 -7.14 -11.84
C GLN A 73 -2.63 -6.80 -11.63
N ALA A 74 -3.44 -6.99 -12.66
CA ALA A 74 -4.88 -6.90 -12.56
C ALA A 74 -5.46 -8.28 -12.23
N GLU A 75 -6.19 -8.39 -11.13
CA GLU A 75 -6.86 -9.61 -10.72
C GLU A 75 -8.39 -9.43 -10.71
N LYS A 76 -9.11 -10.53 -10.50
CA LYS A 76 -10.57 -10.49 -10.41
C LYS A 76 -11.06 -9.75 -9.15
N THR A 77 -10.29 -9.81 -8.07
CA THR A 77 -10.63 -9.29 -6.75
C THR A 77 -9.97 -7.95 -6.44
N GLY A 78 -9.05 -7.50 -7.29
CA GLY A 78 -8.37 -6.22 -7.14
C GLY A 78 -7.20 -6.07 -8.11
N ASP A 79 -6.64 -4.87 -8.13
CA ASP A 79 -5.48 -4.52 -8.95
C ASP A 79 -4.32 -4.12 -8.02
N GLY A 80 -3.11 -4.50 -8.41
CA GLY A 80 -1.87 -4.26 -7.68
C GLY A 80 -0.81 -3.60 -8.54
N TRP A 81 -0.28 -2.45 -8.11
CA TRP A 81 0.81 -1.75 -8.80
C TRP A 81 2.06 -1.71 -7.93
N PHE A 82 3.21 -1.95 -8.54
CA PHE A 82 4.50 -1.79 -7.90
C PHE A 82 5.27 -0.63 -8.52
N LEU A 83 5.64 0.31 -7.67
CA LEU A 83 6.16 1.62 -8.04
C LEU A 83 7.49 1.88 -7.32
N GLU A 84 8.40 2.59 -7.98
CA GLU A 84 9.71 2.94 -7.41
C GLU A 84 10.02 4.43 -7.48
N LYS A 85 10.65 4.94 -6.43
CA LYS A 85 11.17 6.31 -6.41
C LYS A 85 12.47 6.38 -5.60
N GLY A 86 13.59 6.38 -6.32
CA GLY A 86 14.92 6.35 -5.71
C GLY A 86 15.16 5.03 -4.98
N ASP A 87 15.34 5.09 -3.67
CA ASP A 87 15.56 3.93 -2.80
C ASP A 87 14.27 3.39 -2.17
N TRP A 88 13.10 3.88 -2.59
CA TRP A 88 11.79 3.42 -2.14
C TRP A 88 11.07 2.59 -3.18
N GLU A 89 10.44 1.54 -2.68
CA GLU A 89 9.46 0.71 -3.37
C GLU A 89 8.09 0.97 -2.72
N LEU A 90 7.03 0.99 -3.52
CA LEU A 90 5.65 1.22 -3.09
C LEU A 90 4.73 0.30 -3.86
N THR A 91 4.01 -0.55 -3.13
CA THR A 91 2.88 -1.32 -3.62
C THR A 91 1.60 -0.55 -3.34
N VAL A 92 0.77 -0.37 -4.37
CA VAL A 92 -0.61 0.11 -4.26
C VAL A 92 -1.53 -1.08 -4.54
N LEU A 93 -2.48 -1.33 -3.65
CA LEU A 93 -3.47 -2.40 -3.78
C LEU A 93 -4.86 -1.77 -3.79
N ALA A 94 -5.66 -2.05 -4.80
CA ALA A 94 -7.04 -1.60 -4.88
C ALA A 94 -7.95 -2.82 -5.07
N GLY A 95 -8.63 -3.26 -4.03
CA GLY A 95 -9.50 -4.43 -4.13
C GLY A 95 -10.16 -4.84 -2.83
N THR A 96 -10.72 -6.05 -2.84
CA THR A 96 -11.22 -6.72 -1.65
C THR A 96 -10.12 -7.61 -1.10
N VAL A 97 -9.69 -7.35 0.14
CA VAL A 97 -8.83 -8.29 0.88
C VAL A 97 -9.70 -9.22 1.71
N THR A 98 -9.39 -10.51 1.68
CA THR A 98 -10.07 -11.48 2.55
C THR A 98 -9.49 -11.47 3.96
N GLU A 99 -10.23 -12.04 4.91
CA GLU A 99 -9.77 -12.18 6.30
C GLU A 99 -8.56 -13.10 6.45
N GLU A 100 -8.40 -14.04 5.53
CA GLU A 100 -7.24 -14.94 5.47
C GLU A 100 -5.97 -14.20 5.01
N GLU A 101 -6.11 -13.23 4.10
CA GLU A 101 -5.00 -12.45 3.54
C GLU A 101 -4.58 -11.29 4.45
N ALA A 102 -5.54 -10.65 5.13
CA ALA A 102 -5.29 -9.47 5.96
C ALA A 102 -6.29 -9.37 7.14
N PRO A 103 -6.17 -10.23 8.16
CA PRO A 103 -7.16 -10.34 9.24
C PRO A 103 -7.37 -9.04 10.01
N GLU A 104 -6.33 -8.21 10.18
CA GLU A 104 -6.49 -6.93 10.87
C GLU A 104 -7.20 -5.85 10.03
N LEU A 105 -7.21 -6.00 8.70
CA LEU A 105 -7.87 -5.10 7.78
C LEU A 105 -9.30 -5.55 7.45
N ALA A 106 -9.51 -6.86 7.43
CA ALA A 106 -10.74 -7.52 7.05
C ALA A 106 -11.69 -7.86 8.21
N ALA A 107 -11.37 -7.49 9.46
CA ALA A 107 -12.21 -7.76 10.63
C ALA A 107 -13.70 -7.40 10.39
N GLY A 108 -14.52 -8.42 10.13
CA GLY A 108 -15.89 -8.29 9.63
C GLY A 108 -16.25 -9.39 8.60
N GLN A 109 -17.55 -9.60 8.35
CA GLN A 109 -18.14 -10.69 7.56
C GLN A 109 -17.58 -10.82 6.12
N GLY A 110 -16.44 -11.50 5.92
CA GLY A 110 -16.00 -12.02 4.62
C GLY A 110 -15.00 -11.16 3.82
N GLY A 111 -14.31 -10.21 4.46
CA GLY A 111 -13.27 -9.38 3.81
C GLY A 111 -13.49 -7.87 3.99
N ALA A 112 -12.53 -7.06 3.52
CA ALA A 112 -12.63 -5.60 3.48
C ALA A 112 -12.27 -5.05 2.11
N ASN A 113 -13.08 -4.12 1.61
CA ASN A 113 -12.74 -3.32 0.44
C ASN A 113 -11.77 -2.22 0.86
N LEU A 114 -10.62 -2.14 0.19
CA LEU A 114 -9.62 -1.14 0.53
C LEU A 114 -8.82 -0.64 -0.67
N LEU A 115 -8.32 0.59 -0.49
CA LEU A 115 -7.14 1.09 -1.16
C LEU A 115 -5.97 1.03 -0.16
N GLY A 116 -5.01 0.16 -0.41
CA GLY A 116 -3.85 -0.10 0.44
C GLY A 116 -2.57 0.43 -0.17
N PHE A 117 -1.66 0.87 0.71
CA PHE A 117 -0.33 1.36 0.36
C PHE A 117 0.70 0.69 1.25
N TYR A 118 1.68 0.04 0.64
CA TYR A 118 2.82 -0.56 1.33
C TYR A 118 4.11 -0.07 0.70
N GLY A 119 4.84 0.80 1.40
CA GLY A 119 6.12 1.33 0.94
C GLY A 119 7.27 0.89 1.85
N VAL A 120 8.38 0.48 1.25
CA VAL A 120 9.60 0.10 1.97
C VAL A 120 10.82 0.72 1.31
N ARG A 121 11.80 1.11 2.12
CA ARG A 121 13.10 1.54 1.62
C ARG A 121 13.96 0.30 1.34
N ARG A 122 14.60 0.19 0.17
CA ARG A 122 15.43 -0.97 -0.24
C ARG A 122 16.56 -1.31 0.74
N ASN A 123 17.13 -0.29 1.38
CA ASN A 123 18.14 -0.47 2.43
C ASN A 123 17.53 -0.53 3.82
N CYS A 124 16.28 -0.95 3.93
CA CYS A 124 15.73 -1.32 5.22
C CYS A 124 16.38 -2.64 5.63
N GLY A 125 17.42 -2.56 6.45
CA GLY A 125 18.15 -3.74 6.89
C GLY A 125 17.19 -4.79 7.45
N ALA A 126 17.36 -6.03 6.99
CA ALA A 126 16.89 -7.21 7.69
C ALA A 126 17.57 -7.23 9.08
N SER A 127 17.00 -6.54 10.05
CA SER A 127 17.22 -6.88 11.45
C SER A 127 16.30 -8.06 11.77
N GLY A 128 16.72 -9.23 11.30
CA GLY A 128 15.96 -10.46 11.43
C GLY A 128 16.26 -11.43 10.28
N SER A 129 17.49 -11.95 10.25
CA SER A 129 17.74 -13.22 9.58
C SER A 129 16.83 -14.26 10.25
N ALA A 130 15.70 -14.59 9.64
CA ALA A 130 15.04 -15.85 9.93
C ALA A 130 15.94 -16.92 9.32
N THR A 131 16.88 -17.42 10.12
CA THR A 131 17.55 -18.70 9.85
C THR A 131 16.43 -19.73 9.65
N PRO A 132 16.35 -20.43 8.50
CA PRO A 132 15.50 -21.61 8.43
C PRO A 132 16.03 -22.61 9.45
N ALA A 133 15.18 -22.99 10.42
CA ALA A 133 15.50 -24.07 11.33
C ALA A 133 15.68 -25.38 10.52
N PRO A 134 16.58 -26.27 10.96
CA PRO A 134 16.99 -27.46 10.19
C PRO A 134 15.85 -28.45 9.92
#